data_AF-A0A261S110-F1
#
_entry.id   AF-A0A261S110-F1
#
_cell.length_a   1.000
_cell.length_b   1.000
_cell.length_c   1.000
_cell.angle_alpha   90.00
_cell.angle_beta   90.00
_cell.angle_gamma   90.00
#
_symmetry.space_group_name_H-M   'P 1'
#
loop_
_entity.id
_entity.type
_entity.pdbx_description
1 polymer ?
#
loop_
_entity_poly.entity_id
_entity_poly.type
_entity_poly.pdbx_seq_one_letter_code
_entity_poly.pdbx_strand_id
1 'polypeptide(L)'
;MENNSIYKGYRLSAIVKRQAPGSQPSFTATLVMVRHGGSVSTSHGVPDFVKGGGAATPGRAIDAAILYGRQMVDGMSRAAMA
;
A
#
# COMPACT_ATOMS: atom_id res chain seq x y z
N MET A 1 6.87 12.84 5.89
CA MET A 1 5.99 11.86 5.22
C MET A 1 6.35 10.49 5.76
N GLU A 2 5.42 9.86 6.47
CA GLU A 2 5.63 8.49 6.94
C GLU A 2 5.16 7.53 5.85
N ASN A 3 6.02 6.60 5.44
CA ASN A 3 5.66 5.57 4.47
C ASN A 3 4.96 4.37 5.13
N ASN A 4 4.70 4.44 6.44
CA ASN A 4 4.10 3.36 7.18
C ASN A 4 3.06 3.88 8.16
N SER A 5 2.13 3.01 8.54
CA SER A 5 1.03 3.30 9.46
C SER A 5 0.61 2.03 10.17
N ILE A 6 0.27 2.15 11.46
CA ILE A 6 -0.34 1.04 12.21
C ILE A 6 -1.86 1.17 12.14
N TYR A 7 -2.55 0.09 11.75
CA TYR A 7 -4.00 0.04 11.65
C TYR A 7 -4.53 -1.33 12.09
N LYS A 8 -5.40 -1.35 13.12
CA LYS A 8 -6.06 -2.55 13.65
C LYS A 8 -5.12 -3.75 13.89
N GLY A 9 -3.95 -3.49 14.46
CA GLY A 9 -2.95 -4.54 14.73
C GLY A 9 -2.18 -5.00 13.49
N TYR A 10 -2.18 -4.22 12.41
CA TYR A 10 -1.31 -4.42 11.25
C TYR A 10 -0.41 -3.21 11.04
N ARG A 11 0.86 -3.44 10.72
CA ARG A 11 1.77 -2.44 10.16
C ARG A 11 1.64 -2.44 8.65
N LEU A 12 1.13 -1.35 8.11
CA LEU A 12 1.05 -1.08 6.68
C LEU A 12 2.28 -0.27 6.30
N SER A 13 3.02 -0.69 5.29
CA SER A 13 4.20 -0.01 4.77
C SER A 13 4.07 0.14 3.25
N ALA A 14 4.39 1.31 2.73
CA ALA A 14 4.38 1.61 1.31
C ALA A 14 5.81 1.65 0.76
N ILE A 15 6.10 0.77 -0.18
CA ILE A 15 7.37 0.76 -0.93
C ILE A 15 7.15 1.54 -2.22
N VAL A 16 7.69 2.75 -2.29
CA VAL A 16 7.54 3.62 -3.46
C VAL A 16 8.64 3.32 -4.48
N LYS A 17 8.27 3.23 -5.75
CA LYS A 17 9.18 3.13 -6.89
C LYS A 17 8.85 4.21 -7.91
N ARG A 18 9.88 4.92 -8.38
CA ARG A 18 9.76 5.84 -9.50
C ARG A 18 9.83 5.05 -10.81
N GLN A 19 8.87 5.23 -11.71
CA GLN A 19 8.93 4.66 -13.05
C GLN A 19 9.94 5.43 -13.93
N ALA A 20 10.60 4.69 -14.82
CA ALA A 20 11.68 5.17 -15.67
C ALA A 20 11.24 6.32 -16.61
N PRO A 21 12.16 7.19 -17.05
CA PRO A 21 11.85 8.33 -17.91
C PRO A 21 11.41 7.85 -19.31
N GLY A 22 10.19 8.21 -19.70
CA GLY A 22 9.64 7.90 -21.02
C GLY A 22 8.19 8.36 -21.19
N SER A 23 7.41 8.40 -20.11
CA SER A 23 6.07 9.00 -20.09
C SER A 23 5.76 9.54 -18.70
N GLN A 24 6.05 10.84 -18.50
CA GLN A 24 5.84 11.61 -17.26
C GLN A 24 6.54 11.07 -15.98
N PRO A 25 6.95 11.93 -15.04
CA PRO A 25 7.47 11.46 -13.75
C PRO A 25 6.33 10.81 -12.94
N SER A 26 6.27 9.48 -12.99
CA SER A 26 5.25 8.68 -12.31
C SER A 26 5.86 7.89 -11.15
N PHE A 27 5.16 7.89 -10.02
CA PHE A 27 5.49 7.11 -8.82
C PHE A 27 4.44 6.03 -8.62
N THR A 28 4.91 4.82 -8.33
CA THR A 28 4.06 3.68 -7.96
C THR A 28 4.40 3.29 -6.53
N ALA A 29 3.47 2.63 -5.84
CA ALA A 29 3.75 2.05 -4.53
C ALA A 29 3.25 0.62 -4.42
N THR A 30 3.99 -0.19 -3.69
CA THR A 30 3.58 -1.53 -3.27
C THR A 30 3.25 -1.48 -1.78
N LEU A 31 2.10 -2.02 -1.40
CA LEU A 31 1.73 -2.17 -0.02
C LEU A 31 2.41 -3.41 0.55
N VAL A 32 2.96 -3.30 1.75
CA VAL A 32 3.44 -4.41 2.57
C VAL A 32 2.69 -4.37 3.89
N MET A 33 2.08 -5.49 4.25
CA MET A 33 1.30 -5.65 5.48
C MET A 33 2.01 -6.63 6.39
N VAL A 34 2.18 -6.27 7.66
CA VAL A 34 2.74 -7.14 8.69
C VAL A 34 1.79 -7.16 9.88
N ARG A 35 1.34 -8.34 10.32
CA ARG A 35 0.50 -8.43 11.52
C ARG A 35 1.36 -8.17 12.75
N HIS A 36 0.82 -7.42 13.71
CA HIS A 36 1.48 -7.13 14.98
C HIS A 36 1.71 -8.45 15.74
N GLY A 37 2.97 -8.71 16.13
CA GLY A 37 3.39 -9.97 16.73
C GLY A 37 3.62 -11.13 15.75
N GLY A 38 3.46 -10.90 14.44
CA GLY A 38 3.76 -11.88 13.39
C GLY A 38 5.03 -11.53 12.61
N SER A 39 5.78 -12.55 12.19
CA SER A 39 6.95 -12.39 11.31
C SER A 39 6.60 -12.44 9.82
N VAL A 40 5.37 -12.84 9.47
CA VAL A 40 4.94 -12.98 8.08
C VAL A 40 4.47 -11.63 7.56
N SER A 41 5.08 -11.20 6.45
CA SER A 41 4.67 -10.02 5.70
C SER A 41 4.02 -10.43 4.38
N THR A 42 2.98 -9.70 3.97
CA THR A 42 2.30 -9.92 2.69
C THR A 42 2.40 -8.67 1.86
N SER A 43 2.85 -8.82 0.61
CA SER A 43 2.99 -7.71 -0.34
C SER A 43 1.83 -7.69 -1.32
N HIS A 44 1.24 -6.52 -1.54
CA HIS A 44 0.11 -6.32 -2.43
C HIS A 44 0.39 -5.16 -3.39
N GLY A 45 0.13 -5.40 -4.68
CA GLY A 45 0.07 -4.32 -5.67
C GLY A 45 -1.15 -3.43 -5.40
N VAL A 46 -0.95 -2.11 -5.41
CA VAL A 46 -2.07 -1.18 -5.30
C VAL A 46 -2.82 -1.18 -6.63
N PRO A 47 -4.15 -1.35 -6.65
CA PRO A 47 -4.93 -1.53 -7.88
C PRO A 47 -4.71 -0.43 -8.92
N ASP A 48 -4.61 0.84 -8.49
CA ASP A 48 -4.34 1.97 -9.37
C ASP A 48 -3.02 1.80 -10.16
N PHE A 49 -1.97 1.30 -9.53
CA PHE A 49 -0.66 1.14 -10.18
C PHE A 49 -0.55 -0.15 -10.98
N VAL A 50 -1.24 -1.22 -10.56
CA VAL A 50 -1.28 -2.49 -11.32
C VAL A 50 -2.00 -2.32 -12.65
N LYS A 51 -2.99 -1.42 -12.72
CA LYS A 51 -3.72 -1.09 -13.96
C LYS A 51 -2.94 -0.17 -14.92
N GLY A 52 -1.67 0.12 -14.61
CA GLY A 52 -0.82 1.01 -15.40
C GLY A 52 -0.93 2.49 -15.01
N GLY A 53 -1.65 2.82 -13.93
CA GLY A 53 -1.66 4.16 -13.37
C GLY A 53 -0.38 4.50 -12.60
N GLY A 54 -0.19 5.78 -12.31
CA GLY A 54 0.94 6.30 -11.56
C GLY A 54 0.58 7.61 -10.86
N ALA A 55 1.21 7.87 -9.72
CA ALA A 55 1.04 9.12 -8.98
C ALA A 55 2.08 10.16 -9.40
N ALA A 56 1.70 11.44 -9.47
CA ALA A 56 2.62 12.53 -9.78
C ALA A 56 3.67 12.80 -8.68
N THR A 57 3.41 12.35 -7.44
CA THR A 57 4.30 12.53 -6.30
C THR A 57 4.43 11.25 -5.48
N PRO A 58 5.57 11.02 -4.80
CA PRO A 58 5.75 9.85 -3.93
C PRO A 58 4.74 9.85 -2.77
N GLY A 59 4.38 11.04 -2.24
CA GLY A 59 3.38 11.16 -1.17
C GLY A 59 2.01 10.65 -1.59
N ARG A 60 1.57 10.96 -2.82
CA ARG A 60 0.32 10.41 -3.38
C ARG A 60 0.39 8.89 -3.57
N ALA A 61 1.54 8.36 -3.96
CA ALA A 61 1.73 6.91 -4.08
C ALA A 61 1.63 6.21 -2.71
N ILE A 62 2.23 6.80 -1.67
CA ILE A 62 2.16 6.29 -0.29
C ILE A 62 0.71 6.32 0.20
N ASP A 63 0.02 7.46 0.06
CA ASP A 63 -1.35 7.63 0.53
C ASP A 63 -2.28 6.57 -0.08
N ALA A 64 -2.19 6.36 -1.40
CA ALA A 64 -2.96 5.33 -2.10
C ALA A 64 -2.65 3.91 -1.57
N ALA A 65 -1.38 3.60 -1.29
CA ALA A 65 -1.00 2.30 -0.75
C ALA A 65 -1.53 2.07 0.67
N ILE A 66 -1.42 3.07 1.55
CA ILE A 66 -1.90 2.99 2.93
C ILE A 66 -3.43 2.91 2.98
N LEU A 67 -4.12 3.72 2.16
CA LEU A 67 -5.57 3.68 2.05
C LEU A 67 -6.06 2.29 1.61
N TYR A 68 -5.44 1.74 0.56
CA TYR A 68 -5.74 0.39 0.09
C TYR A 68 -5.49 -0.66 1.18
N GLY A 69 -4.38 -0.54 1.93
CA GLY A 69 -4.09 -1.45 3.03
C GLY A 69 -5.12 -1.41 4.15
N ARG A 70 -5.66 -0.25 4.49
CA ARG A 70 -6.76 -0.14 5.46
C ARG A 70 -8.00 -0.88 4.98
N GLN A 71 -8.39 -0.69 3.72
CA GLN A 71 -9.53 -1.39 3.11
C GLN A 71 -9.36 -2.91 3.14
N MET A 72 -8.14 -3.42 2.89
CA MET A 72 -7.84 -4.85 3.01
C MET A 72 -8.00 -5.35 4.44
N VAL A 73 -7.47 -4.63 5.43
CA VAL A 73 -7.63 -4.99 6.85
C VAL A 73 -9.10 -4.99 7.26
N ASP A 74 -9.86 -3.99 6.82
CA ASP A 74 -11.30 -3.90 7.09
C ASP A 74 -12.07 -5.08 6.47
N GLY A 75 -11.71 -5.48 5.24
CA GLY A 75 -12.28 -6.67 4.59
C GLY A 75 -11.97 -7.96 5.35
N MET A 76 -10.73 -8.14 5.81
CA MET A 76 -10.32 -9.30 6.61
C MET A 76 -11.04 -9.34 7.96
N SER A 77 -11.17 -8.19 8.63
CA SER A 77 -11.88 -8.10 9.92
C SER A 77 -13.36 -8.43 9.79
N ARG A 78 -13.99 -8.11 8.64
CA ARG A 78 -15.40 -8.44 8.39
C ARG A 78 -15.60 -9.91 8.07
N ALA A 79 -14.65 -10.55 7.40
CA ALA A 79 -14.70 -11.99 7.12
C ALA A 79 -14.48 -12.85 8.39
N ALA A 80 -13.72 -12.36 9.38
CA ALA A 80 -13.50 -13.08 10.64
C ALA A 80 -14.72 -13.07 11.60
N MET A 81 -15.75 -12.27 11.30
CA MET A 81 -16.97 -12.12 12.10
C MET A 81 -18.20 -12.81 11.45
N ALA A 82 -18.01 -13.52 10.34
CA ALA A 82 -19.04 -14.29 9.63
C ALA A 82 -18.81 -15.79 9.82
#